data_AF-A0A7G8V1U1-F1
#
_entry.id   AF-A0A7G8V1U1-F1
#
_cell.length_a   1.000
_cell.length_b   1.000
_cell.length_c   1.000
_cell.angle_alpha   90.00
_cell.angle_beta   90.00
_cell.angle_gamma   90.00
#
_symmetry.space_group_name_H-M   'P 1'
#
loop_
_entity.id
_entity.type
_entity.pdbx_description
1 polymer ?
#
loop_
_entity_poly.entity_id
_entity_poly.type
_entity_poly.pdbx_seq_one_letter_code
_entity_poly.pdbx_strand_id
1 'polypeptide(L)'
;MKKLEEYFKITSYTRKFKTRYRIGLFLVFVLIVVLINMCLNKKDRDENVFLKGLNLKLTLKVKVIRPTGNHGYGVILAEVIHSNTPRDYSATYKSEYTFCKIKDNNILFVSDYYVMEVNDIIVVNSEILKYWIYRKGKLISAYNLTNTTDVFLYRDIEKKKYLDFKTYGKYLLPEKQE
;
A
#
# COMPACT_ATOMS: atom_id res chain seq x y z
N MET A 1 45.65 -8.49 54.03
CA MET A 1 44.75 -7.35 53.68
C MET A 1 44.96 -6.81 52.27
N LYS A 2 46.16 -6.37 51.85
CA LYS A 2 46.41 -5.81 50.50
C LYS A 2 45.90 -6.63 49.30
N LYS A 3 46.09 -7.95 49.28
CA LYS A 3 45.60 -8.84 48.19
C LYS A 3 44.07 -8.86 48.06
N LEU A 4 43.34 -8.64 49.16
CA LEU A 4 41.88 -8.65 49.18
C LEU A 4 41.32 -7.33 48.60
N GLU A 5 41.99 -6.20 48.86
CA GLU A 5 41.63 -4.88 48.29
C GLU A 5 41.85 -4.82 46.77
N GLU A 6 42.92 -5.46 46.26
CA GLU A 6 43.17 -5.58 44.82
C GLU A 6 42.08 -6.38 44.10
N TYR A 7 41.63 -7.49 44.70
CA TYR A 7 40.58 -8.33 44.13
C TYR A 7 39.22 -7.60 44.07
N PHE A 8 38.88 -6.81 45.11
CA PHE A 8 37.69 -5.95 45.11
C PHE A 8 37.76 -4.82 44.07
N LYS A 9 38.95 -4.25 43.82
CA LYS A 9 39.13 -3.27 42.74
C LYS A 9 38.84 -3.89 41.37
N ILE A 10 39.44 -5.04 41.05
CA ILE A 10 39.30 -5.71 39.74
C ILE A 10 37.83 -6.12 39.48
N THR A 11 37.15 -6.67 40.48
CA THR A 11 35.72 -7.04 40.37
C THR A 11 34.81 -5.81 40.23
N SER A 12 35.13 -4.69 40.88
CA SER A 12 34.38 -3.44 40.70
C SER A 12 34.56 -2.83 39.30
N TYR A 13 35.77 -2.92 38.74
CA TYR A 13 36.10 -2.42 37.40
C TYR A 13 35.40 -3.24 36.31
N THR A 14 35.46 -4.57 36.40
CA THR A 14 34.77 -5.46 35.46
C THR A 14 33.25 -5.29 35.50
N ARG A 15 32.65 -5.06 36.68
CA ARG A 15 31.23 -4.73 36.81
C ARG A 15 30.89 -3.39 36.15
N LYS A 16 31.65 -2.33 36.43
CA LYS A 16 31.47 -1.00 35.80
C LYS A 16 31.65 -1.06 34.28
N PHE A 17 32.60 -1.84 33.78
CA PHE A 17 32.84 -2.04 32.35
C PHE A 17 31.68 -2.76 31.67
N LYS A 18 31.17 -3.85 32.28
CA LYS A 18 30.02 -4.61 31.78
C LYS A 18 28.73 -3.77 31.76
N THR A 19 28.53 -2.92 32.76
CA THR A 19 27.38 -1.98 32.81
C THR A 19 27.49 -0.90 31.75
N ARG A 20 28.67 -0.29 31.55
CA ARG A 20 28.90 0.70 30.48
C ARG A 20 28.70 0.10 29.08
N TYR A 21 29.15 -1.13 28.86
CA TYR A 21 28.94 -1.84 27.61
C TYR A 21 27.45 -2.12 27.34
N ARG A 22 26.70 -2.56 28.37
CA ARG A 22 25.24 -2.76 28.26
C ARG A 22 24.47 -1.47 27.97
N ILE A 23 24.85 -0.36 28.61
CA ILE A 23 24.26 0.97 28.33
C ILE A 23 24.58 1.41 26.91
N GLY A 24 25.83 1.25 26.46
CA GLY A 24 26.23 1.56 25.08
C GLY A 24 25.43 0.76 24.06
N LEU A 25 25.27 -0.55 24.29
CA LEU A 25 24.53 -1.44 23.39
C LEU A 25 23.03 -1.10 23.35
N PHE A 26 22.45 -0.72 24.49
CA PHE A 26 21.07 -0.23 24.57
C PHE A 26 20.89 1.09 23.79
N LEU A 27 21.82 2.04 23.92
CA LEU A 27 21.78 3.30 23.17
C LEU A 27 21.89 3.08 21.66
N VAL A 28 22.75 2.15 21.22
CA VAL A 28 22.85 1.77 19.80
C VAL A 28 21.55 1.15 19.30
N PHE A 29 20.93 0.26 20.08
CA PHE A 29 19.64 -0.33 19.73
C PHE A 29 18.54 0.74 19.60
N VAL A 30 18.45 1.67 20.55
CA VAL A 30 17.50 2.80 20.48
C VAL A 30 17.74 3.64 19.23
N LEU A 31 19.00 3.94 18.89
CA LEU A 31 19.35 4.68 17.68
C LEU A 31 18.89 3.95 16.41
N ILE A 32 19.08 2.64 16.33
CA ILE A 32 18.64 1.81 15.19
C ILE A 32 17.12 1.87 15.04
N VAL A 33 16.37 1.69 16.14
CA VAL A 33 14.90 1.76 16.10
C VAL A 33 14.42 3.15 15.64
N VAL A 34 15.04 4.22 16.13
CA VAL A 34 14.73 5.60 15.69
C VAL A 34 15.00 5.77 14.19
N LEU A 35 16.15 5.31 13.70
CA LEU A 35 16.50 5.41 12.28
C LEU A 35 15.53 4.61 11.39
N ILE A 36 15.15 3.40 11.80
CA ILE A 36 14.14 2.59 11.10
C ILE A 36 12.81 3.35 11.03
N ASN A 37 12.33 3.89 12.15
CA ASN A 37 11.10 4.67 12.19
C ASN A 37 11.15 5.92 11.30
N MET A 38 12.29 6.63 11.27
CA MET A 38 12.48 7.77 10.38
C MET A 38 12.42 7.37 8.90
N CYS A 39 13.02 6.24 8.52
CA CYS A 39 12.97 5.71 7.17
C CYS A 39 11.54 5.30 6.77
N LEU A 40 10.80 4.62 7.65
CA LEU A 40 9.40 4.23 7.42
C LEU A 40 8.51 5.47 7.24
N ASN A 41 8.61 6.45 8.13
CA ASN A 41 7.83 7.69 8.05
C ASN A 41 8.12 8.49 6.76
N LYS A 42 9.37 8.46 6.28
CA LYS A 42 9.72 9.12 5.01
C LYS A 42 9.02 8.46 3.83
N LYS A 43 8.99 7.13 3.81
CA LYS A 43 8.33 6.36 2.74
C LYS A 43 6.83 6.67 2.68
N ASP A 44 6.14 6.62 3.83
CA ASP A 44 4.72 6.95 3.92
C ASP A 44 4.44 8.40 3.50
N ARG A 45 5.33 9.33 3.84
CA ARG A 45 5.22 10.73 3.41
C ARG A 45 5.32 10.85 1.89
N ASP A 46 6.31 10.21 1.26
CA ASP A 46 6.52 10.30 -0.19
C ASP A 46 5.34 9.68 -0.98
N GLU A 47 4.79 8.57 -0.50
CA GLU A 47 3.60 7.91 -1.09
C GLU A 47 2.36 8.80 -0.98
N ASN A 48 2.12 9.39 0.20
CA ASN A 48 1.00 10.31 0.41
C ASN A 48 1.13 11.59 -0.43
N VAL A 49 2.34 12.13 -0.59
CA VAL A 49 2.61 13.27 -1.46
C VAL A 49 2.30 12.91 -2.92
N PHE A 50 2.74 11.73 -3.38
CA PHE A 50 2.40 11.24 -4.71
C PHE A 50 0.89 11.16 -4.92
N LEU A 51 0.16 10.45 -4.06
CA LEU A 51 -1.28 10.24 -4.18
C LEU A 51 -2.07 11.56 -4.16
N LYS A 52 -1.72 12.48 -3.24
CA LYS A 52 -2.33 13.81 -3.18
C LYS A 52 -2.05 14.60 -4.46
N GLY A 53 -0.81 14.52 -4.96
CA GLY A 53 -0.40 15.17 -6.20
C GLY A 53 -1.17 14.71 -7.44
N LEU A 54 -1.79 13.52 -7.40
CA LEU A 54 -2.65 13.06 -8.50
C LEU A 54 -3.95 13.87 -8.62
N ASN A 55 -4.44 14.45 -7.52
CA ASN A 55 -5.72 15.18 -7.44
C ASN A 55 -6.90 14.44 -8.13
N LEU A 56 -6.99 13.13 -7.93
CA LEU A 56 -8.01 12.29 -8.56
C LEU A 56 -9.33 12.36 -7.79
N LYS A 57 -10.41 12.64 -8.51
CA LYS A 57 -11.79 12.55 -8.04
C LYS A 57 -12.57 11.68 -9.01
N LEU A 58 -12.81 10.43 -8.60
CA LEU A 58 -13.40 9.40 -9.45
C LEU A 58 -14.68 8.87 -8.82
N THR A 59 -15.67 8.57 -9.64
CA THR A 59 -16.80 7.70 -9.28
C THR A 59 -16.83 6.53 -10.25
N LEU A 60 -16.73 5.33 -9.72
CA LEU A 60 -16.50 4.11 -10.46
C LEU A 60 -17.61 3.11 -10.17
N LYS A 61 -17.99 2.30 -11.16
CA LYS A 61 -18.87 1.13 -10.98
C LYS A 61 -18.10 -0.15 -11.20
N VAL A 62 -17.99 -0.99 -10.19
CA VAL A 62 -17.24 -2.24 -10.25
C VAL A 62 -17.86 -3.19 -11.29
N LYS A 63 -17.05 -3.67 -12.23
CA LYS A 63 -17.44 -4.68 -13.23
C LYS A 63 -16.84 -6.04 -12.90
N VAL A 64 -15.53 -6.08 -12.64
CA VAL A 64 -14.80 -7.33 -12.38
C VAL A 64 -13.78 -7.08 -11.28
N ILE A 65 -13.66 -8.04 -10.37
CA ILE A 65 -12.64 -8.06 -9.32
C ILE A 65 -11.71 -9.23 -9.58
N ARG A 66 -10.41 -8.96 -9.69
CA ARG A 66 -9.38 -9.99 -9.83
C ARG A 66 -8.45 -10.00 -8.62
N PRO A 67 -8.59 -10.99 -7.72
CA PRO A 67 -7.70 -11.09 -6.58
C PRO A 67 -6.28 -11.39 -7.05
N THR A 68 -5.31 -10.78 -6.37
CA THR A 68 -3.91 -11.17 -6.47
C THR A 68 -3.59 -12.22 -5.41
N GLY A 69 -2.43 -12.88 -5.52
CA GLY A 69 -1.97 -13.81 -4.49
C GLY A 69 -1.52 -13.13 -3.19
N ASN A 70 -1.70 -11.82 -3.04
CA ASN A 70 -1.09 -11.04 -1.98
C ASN A 70 -2.14 -10.35 -1.09
N HIS A 71 -2.20 -10.78 0.18
CA HIS A 71 -2.79 -10.12 1.37
C HIS A 71 -4.05 -9.24 1.16
N GLY A 72 -4.94 -9.59 0.23
CA GLY A 72 -6.20 -8.86 0.02
C GLY A 72 -6.23 -7.79 -1.03
N TYR A 73 -5.14 -7.60 -1.75
CA TYR A 73 -5.09 -6.73 -2.88
C TYR A 73 -5.59 -7.42 -4.14
N GLY A 74 -6.31 -6.67 -4.95
CA GLY A 74 -6.84 -7.10 -6.23
C GLY A 74 -6.70 -5.99 -7.26
N VAL A 75 -6.88 -6.36 -8.52
CA VAL A 75 -7.11 -5.38 -9.58
C VAL A 75 -8.59 -5.35 -9.90
N ILE A 76 -9.16 -4.16 -9.82
CA ILE A 76 -10.57 -3.89 -10.01
C ILE A 76 -10.74 -3.26 -11.37
N LEU A 77 -11.44 -3.96 -12.26
CA LEU A 77 -11.98 -3.35 -13.46
C LEU A 77 -13.30 -2.67 -13.10
N ALA A 78 -13.38 -1.37 -13.37
CA ALA A 78 -14.59 -0.60 -13.16
C ALA A 78 -14.91 0.29 -14.36
N GLU A 79 -16.19 0.63 -14.51
CA GLU A 79 -16.62 1.73 -15.35
C GLU A 79 -16.34 3.05 -14.64
N VAL A 80 -15.90 4.05 -15.39
CA VAL A 80 -15.80 5.42 -14.90
C VAL A 80 -17.14 6.11 -15.16
N ILE A 81 -17.91 6.36 -14.09
CA ILE A 81 -19.15 7.16 -14.15
C ILE A 81 -18.79 8.65 -14.19
N HIS A 82 -17.85 9.06 -13.35
CA HIS A 82 -17.35 10.43 -13.28
C HIS A 82 -15.84 10.44 -13.04
N SER A 83 -15.15 11.39 -13.68
CA SER A 83 -13.73 11.63 -13.48
C SER A 83 -13.41 13.10 -13.75
N ASN A 84 -12.48 13.66 -12.97
CA ASN A 84 -11.87 14.96 -13.23
C ASN A 84 -10.56 14.87 -14.04
N THR A 85 -10.18 13.68 -14.52
CA THR A 85 -8.99 13.46 -15.35
C THR A 85 -9.33 13.13 -16.79
N PRO A 86 -8.35 13.20 -17.71
CA PRO A 86 -8.52 12.74 -19.08
C PRO A 86 -8.99 11.28 -19.17
N ARG A 87 -9.60 10.94 -20.32
CA ARG A 87 -10.09 9.59 -20.62
C ARG A 87 -8.98 8.54 -20.68
N ASP A 88 -7.77 8.95 -21.06
CA ASP A 88 -6.59 8.10 -21.06
C ASP A 88 -5.59 8.66 -20.05
N TYR A 89 -5.37 7.90 -18.98
CA TYR A 89 -4.57 8.33 -17.84
C TYR A 89 -3.90 7.14 -17.17
N SER A 90 -2.71 7.33 -16.61
CA SER A 90 -1.99 6.31 -15.84
C SER A 90 -1.30 6.96 -14.66
N ALA A 91 -1.57 6.48 -13.46
CA ALA A 91 -0.86 6.87 -12.24
C ALA A 91 0.14 5.77 -11.87
N THR A 92 1.44 6.08 -11.95
CA THR A 92 2.51 5.13 -11.64
C THR A 92 3.52 5.77 -10.69
N TYR A 93 3.67 5.18 -9.50
CA TYR A 93 4.58 5.63 -8.46
C TYR A 93 5.88 4.84 -8.52
N LYS A 94 7.00 5.50 -8.87
CA LYS A 94 8.22 4.79 -9.32
C LYS A 94 7.87 3.89 -10.52
N SER A 95 8.81 3.55 -11.39
CA SER A 95 8.53 2.88 -12.68
C SER A 95 7.72 1.56 -12.59
N GLU A 96 7.50 1.03 -11.38
CA GLU A 96 7.06 -0.33 -11.10
C GLU A 96 5.69 -0.39 -10.39
N TYR A 97 5.25 0.69 -9.71
CA TYR A 97 4.05 0.64 -8.87
C TYR A 97 2.91 1.45 -9.50
N THR A 98 2.26 0.85 -10.50
CA THR A 98 1.07 1.45 -11.12
C THR A 98 -0.14 1.35 -10.19
N PHE A 99 -0.63 2.50 -9.75
CA PHE A 99 -1.80 2.63 -8.90
C PHE A 99 -3.11 2.43 -9.68
N CYS A 100 -3.23 3.09 -10.84
CA CYS A 100 -4.38 2.91 -11.72
C CYS A 100 -4.06 3.24 -13.18
N LYS A 101 -4.86 2.69 -14.09
CA LYS A 101 -4.89 3.04 -15.51
C LYS A 101 -6.33 3.25 -15.96
N ILE A 102 -6.60 4.35 -16.65
CA ILE A 102 -7.88 4.70 -17.24
C ILE A 102 -7.73 4.65 -18.76
N LYS A 103 -8.69 4.01 -19.44
CA LYS A 103 -8.80 3.98 -20.89
C LYS A 103 -10.26 3.79 -21.29
N ASP A 104 -10.74 4.56 -22.27
CA ASP A 104 -12.07 4.38 -22.86
C ASP A 104 -13.20 4.22 -21.81
N ASN A 105 -13.26 5.11 -20.82
CA ASN A 105 -14.20 5.09 -19.69
C ASN A 105 -14.13 3.84 -18.79
N ASN A 106 -13.08 3.04 -18.87
CA ASN A 106 -12.82 1.95 -17.94
C ASN A 106 -11.55 2.25 -17.16
N ILE A 107 -11.47 1.72 -15.94
CA ILE A 107 -10.30 1.84 -15.08
C ILE A 107 -9.88 0.46 -14.59
N LEU A 108 -8.56 0.24 -14.52
CA LEU A 108 -7.93 -0.81 -13.75
C LEU A 108 -7.35 -0.16 -12.50
N PHE A 109 -7.90 -0.50 -11.34
CA PHE A 109 -7.62 0.13 -10.06
C PHE A 109 -7.07 -0.92 -9.08
N VAL A 110 -5.87 -0.69 -8.53
CA VAL A 110 -5.27 -1.60 -7.55
C VAL A 110 -5.74 -1.20 -6.16
N SER A 111 -6.46 -2.10 -5.48
CA SER A 111 -7.04 -1.81 -4.16
C SER A 111 -7.39 -3.08 -3.39
N ASP A 112 -7.77 -2.91 -2.13
CA ASP A 112 -8.30 -3.98 -1.30
C ASP A 112 -9.62 -4.48 -1.89
N TYR A 113 -9.72 -5.77 -2.19
CA TYR A 113 -10.88 -6.28 -2.93
C TYR A 113 -11.94 -6.96 -2.05
N TYR A 114 -11.58 -7.42 -0.85
CA TYR A 114 -12.43 -8.34 -0.06
C TYR A 114 -13.81 -7.81 0.30
N VAL A 115 -13.96 -6.50 0.35
CA VAL A 115 -15.18 -5.81 0.76
C VAL A 115 -15.98 -5.28 -0.43
N MET A 116 -15.49 -5.50 -1.65
CA MET A 116 -16.10 -5.02 -2.88
C MET A 116 -16.86 -6.16 -3.56
N GLU A 117 -18.00 -5.81 -4.15
CA GLU A 117 -18.80 -6.68 -5.01
C GLU A 117 -19.01 -6.05 -6.38
N VAL A 118 -19.35 -6.88 -7.36
CA VAL A 118 -19.74 -6.41 -8.69
C VAL A 118 -20.97 -5.51 -8.56
N ASN A 119 -20.99 -4.41 -9.31
CA ASN A 119 -21.96 -3.30 -9.25
C ASN A 119 -21.86 -2.37 -8.03
N ASP A 120 -20.90 -2.56 -7.11
CA ASP A 120 -20.62 -1.54 -6.11
C ASP A 120 -20.14 -0.25 -6.78
N ILE A 121 -20.43 0.88 -6.15
CA ILE A 121 -19.95 2.20 -6.55
C ILE A 121 -18.78 2.58 -5.66
N ILE A 122 -17.63 2.87 -6.26
CA ILE A 122 -16.45 3.35 -5.56
C ILE A 122 -16.31 4.85 -5.82
N VAL A 123 -16.24 5.65 -4.78
CA VAL A 123 -15.89 7.07 -4.87
C VAL A 123 -14.47 7.23 -4.37
N VAL A 124 -13.56 7.72 -5.20
CA VAL A 124 -12.14 7.92 -4.86
C VAL A 124 -11.86 9.42 -4.81
N ASN A 125 -11.19 9.87 -3.75
CA ASN A 125 -10.66 11.22 -3.63
C ASN A 125 -9.23 11.16 -3.11
N SER A 126 -8.25 11.36 -4.01
CA SER A 126 -6.84 11.26 -3.65
C SER A 126 -6.30 12.49 -2.91
N GLU A 127 -6.96 13.65 -3.03
CA GLU A 127 -6.60 14.88 -2.32
C GLU A 127 -6.69 14.69 -0.79
N ILE A 128 -7.74 14.00 -0.34
CA ILE A 128 -7.94 13.67 1.08
C ILE A 128 -7.53 12.23 1.43
N LEU A 129 -6.95 11.50 0.48
CA LEU A 129 -6.51 10.10 0.64
C LEU A 129 -7.62 9.18 1.15
N LYS A 130 -8.80 9.25 0.55
CA LYS A 130 -9.93 8.39 0.91
C LYS A 130 -10.58 7.77 -0.30
N TYR A 131 -11.20 6.61 -0.07
CA TYR A 131 -12.23 6.10 -0.96
C TYR A 131 -13.37 5.50 -0.15
N TRP A 132 -14.55 5.47 -0.77
CA TRP A 132 -15.78 4.97 -0.17
C TRP A 132 -16.43 3.97 -1.11
N ILE A 133 -17.01 2.93 -0.54
CA ILE A 133 -17.73 1.89 -1.28
C ILE A 133 -19.20 2.00 -0.93
N TYR A 134 -20.03 2.13 -1.95
CA TYR A 134 -21.48 2.17 -1.83
C TYR A 134 -22.09 0.96 -2.51
N ARG A 135 -23.06 0.34 -1.84
CA ARG A 135 -23.86 -0.77 -2.39
C ARG A 135 -25.31 -0.40 -2.32
N LYS A 136 -26.00 -0.42 -3.47
CA LYS A 136 -27.43 -0.06 -3.57
C LYS A 136 -27.72 1.30 -2.89
N GLY A 137 -26.83 2.27 -3.10
CA GLY A 137 -26.94 3.64 -2.56
C GLY A 137 -26.56 3.82 -1.08
N LYS A 138 -26.20 2.76 -0.35
CA LYS A 138 -25.76 2.85 1.04
C LYS A 138 -24.24 2.75 1.15
N LEU A 139 -23.65 3.59 2.00
CA LEU A 139 -22.23 3.49 2.33
C LEU A 139 -21.98 2.17 3.07
N ILE A 140 -21.14 1.32 2.51
CA ILE A 140 -20.73 0.04 3.12
C ILE A 140 -19.44 0.23 3.90
N SER A 141 -18.48 0.96 3.33
CA SER A 141 -17.20 1.16 3.98
C SER A 141 -16.46 2.40 3.46
N ALA A 142 -15.54 2.90 4.29
CA ALA A 142 -14.69 4.04 4.01
C ALA A 142 -13.25 3.70 4.39
N TYR A 143 -12.33 3.83 3.44
CA TYR A 143 -10.94 3.42 3.60
C TYR A 143 -9.99 4.57 3.30
N ASN A 144 -8.79 4.47 3.87
CA ASN A 144 -7.68 5.30 3.43
C ASN A 144 -7.24 4.83 2.03
N LEU A 145 -7.03 5.79 1.14
CA LEU A 145 -6.38 5.53 -0.12
C LEU A 145 -4.88 5.39 0.14
N THR A 146 -4.36 4.20 -0.05
CA THR A 146 -2.93 3.90 0.10
C THR A 146 -2.39 3.38 -1.21
N ASN A 147 -1.13 3.71 -1.51
CA ASN A 147 -0.41 3.06 -2.58
C ASN A 147 0.45 1.99 -1.92
N THR A 148 0.18 0.73 -2.24
CA THR A 148 1.06 -0.34 -1.76
C THR A 148 2.34 -0.32 -2.59
N THR A 149 3.47 -0.57 -1.94
CA THR A 149 4.79 -0.72 -2.60
C THR A 149 5.33 -2.13 -2.41
N ASP A 150 4.42 -3.10 -2.31
CA ASP A 150 4.75 -4.51 -2.20
C ASP A 150 5.18 -5.07 -3.56
N VAL A 151 6.47 -5.35 -3.71
CA VAL A 151 7.06 -5.90 -4.93
C VAL A 151 6.41 -7.23 -5.35
N PHE A 152 5.97 -8.07 -4.40
CA PHE A 152 5.34 -9.35 -4.73
C PHE A 152 3.96 -9.16 -5.35
N LEU A 153 3.21 -8.16 -4.88
CA LEU A 153 1.94 -7.78 -5.49
C LEU A 153 2.13 -7.38 -6.96
N TYR A 154 3.04 -6.45 -7.23
CA TYR A 154 3.24 -5.93 -8.58
C TYR A 154 3.84 -6.96 -9.52
N ARG A 155 4.70 -7.85 -9.02
CA ARG A 155 5.18 -9.01 -9.78
C ARG A 155 4.04 -9.95 -10.17
N ASP A 156 3.07 -10.21 -9.28
CA ASP A 156 1.90 -11.03 -9.60
C ASP A 156 0.99 -10.35 -10.64
N ILE A 157 0.75 -9.05 -10.47
CA ILE A 157 -0.01 -8.22 -11.41
C ILE A 157 0.61 -8.25 -12.80
N GLU A 158 1.94 -8.10 -12.90
CA GLU A 158 2.68 -8.13 -14.15
C GLU A 158 2.62 -9.53 -14.80
N LYS A 159 2.95 -10.57 -14.03
CA LYS A 159 2.92 -11.97 -14.51
C LYS A 159 1.57 -12.36 -15.08
N LYS A 160 0.48 -11.91 -14.43
CA LYS A 160 -0.91 -12.19 -14.85
C LYS A 160 -1.46 -11.16 -15.84
N LYS A 161 -0.69 -10.12 -16.17
CA LYS A 161 -1.09 -9.00 -17.05
C LYS A 161 -2.39 -8.34 -16.61
N TYR A 162 -2.58 -8.18 -15.30
CA TYR A 162 -3.80 -7.60 -14.73
C TYR A 162 -3.91 -6.08 -14.92
N LEU A 163 -2.86 -5.40 -15.37
CA LEU A 163 -2.91 -3.98 -15.76
C LEU A 163 -2.92 -3.76 -17.29
N ASP A 164 -3.37 -4.78 -18.04
CA ASP A 164 -3.65 -4.71 -19.48
C ASP A 164 -5.16 -4.88 -19.71
N PHE A 165 -5.80 -3.86 -20.30
CA PHE A 165 -7.22 -3.88 -20.63
C PHE A 165 -7.59 -5.03 -21.58
N LYS A 166 -6.67 -5.50 -22.43
CA LYS A 166 -6.91 -6.67 -23.31
C LYS A 166 -7.14 -7.94 -22.52
N THR A 167 -6.47 -8.11 -21.37
CA THR A 167 -6.69 -9.23 -20.45
C THR A 167 -8.15 -9.25 -19.97
N TYR A 168 -8.74 -8.09 -19.74
CA TYR A 168 -10.10 -7.95 -19.23
C TYR A 168 -11.19 -7.97 -20.30
N GLY A 169 -10.87 -7.62 -21.55
CA GLY A 169 -11.81 -7.77 -22.67
C GLY A 169 -12.38 -9.20 -22.80
N LYS A 170 -11.63 -10.21 -22.35
CA LYS A 170 -12.07 -11.62 -22.34
C LYS A 170 -13.09 -11.93 -21.23
N TYR A 171 -13.12 -11.14 -20.16
CA TYR A 171 -13.99 -11.36 -18.99
C TYR A 171 -15.23 -10.47 -18.96
N LEU A 172 -15.31 -9.51 -19.88
CA LEU A 172 -16.50 -8.68 -20.11
C LEU A 172 -17.52 -9.34 -21.03
N LEU A 173 -17.15 -10.46 -21.67
CA LEU A 173 -18.10 -11.29 -22.41
C LEU A 173 -18.90 -12.10 -21.38
N PRO A 174 -20.24 -12.16 -21.48
CA PRO A 174 -21.03 -13.02 -20.61
C PRO A 174 -20.49 -14.43 -20.77
N GLU A 175 -20.17 -15.09 -19.64
CA GLU A 175 -19.97 -16.54 -19.63
C GLU A 175 -21.17 -17.13 -20.37
N LYS A 176 -20.92 -17.82 -21.49
CA LYS A 176 -21.92 -18.69 -22.07
C LYS A 176 -22.33 -19.61 -20.93
N GLN A 177 -23.56 -19.45 -20.45
CA GLN A 177 -24.19 -20.42 -19.59
C GLN A 177 -24.31 -21.69 -20.45
N GLU A 178 -23.41 -22.65 -20.20
CA GLU A 178 -23.60 -24.05 -20.60
C GLU A 178 -24.53 -24.74 -19.59
#